data_AF-A0A495ZDM7-F1
#
_entry.id   AF-A0A495ZDM7-F1
#
_cell.length_a   1.000
_cell.length_b   1.000
_cell.length_c   1.000
_cell.angle_alpha   90.00
_cell.angle_beta   90.00
_cell.angle_gamma   90.00
#
_symmetry.space_group_name_H-M   'P 1'
#
loop_
_entity.id
_entity.type
_entity.pdbx_description
1 polymer ?
#
loop_
_entity_poly.entity_id
_entity_poly.type
_entity_poly.pdbx_seq_one_letter_code
_entity_poly.pdbx_strand_id
1 'polypeptide(L)'
;MNRLKASLQLSKIIRFSIICTLAIALPAMAGWVVIQTSDPGHRDYMSITFTGENTGWVVGSALLDDLDNPGFIGYTMDGGKTWQKSDVKLRADLAGIFFLDANHG
;
A
#
# COMPACT_ATOMS: atom_id res chain seq x y z
N MET A 1 7.20 23.79 51.69
CA MET A 1 6.18 23.23 50.78
C MET A 1 6.49 23.40 49.27
N ASN A 2 7.70 23.82 48.87
CA ASN A 2 8.00 24.15 47.46
C ASN A 2 8.89 23.14 46.73
N ARG A 3 9.76 22.40 47.43
CA ARG A 3 10.70 21.45 46.80
C ARG A 3 10.05 20.15 46.30
N LEU A 4 9.05 19.64 47.02
CA LEU A 4 8.27 18.44 46.65
C LEU A 4 7.39 18.67 45.41
N LYS A 5 6.82 19.88 45.26
CA LYS A 5 6.06 20.25 44.06
C LYS A 5 6.98 20.37 42.84
N ALA A 6 8.17 20.96 43.01
CA ALA A 6 9.15 21.09 41.94
C ALA A 6 9.68 19.73 41.44
N SER A 7 9.96 18.77 42.32
CA SER A 7 10.40 17.42 41.92
C SER A 7 9.31 16.62 41.21
N LEU A 8 8.05 16.79 41.61
CA LEU A 8 6.91 16.18 40.94
C LEU A 8 6.67 16.76 39.53
N GLN A 9 6.88 18.07 39.34
CA GLN A 9 6.80 18.71 38.02
C GLN A 9 7.95 18.28 37.11
N LEU A 10 9.17 18.20 37.65
CA LEU A 10 10.36 17.77 36.90
C LEU A 10 10.23 16.31 36.42
N SER A 11 9.75 15.40 37.27
CA SER A 11 9.53 13.99 36.88
C SER A 11 8.43 13.82 35.82
N LYS A 12 7.39 14.66 35.83
CA LYS A 12 6.35 14.68 34.79
C LYS A 12 6.90 15.15 33.45
N ILE A 13 7.72 16.21 33.46
CA ILE A 13 8.39 16.73 32.25
C ILE A 13 9.33 15.67 31.68
N ILE A 14 10.14 15.01 32.51
CA ILE A 14 11.04 13.94 32.06
C ILE A 14 10.27 12.77 31.43
N ARG A 15 9.17 12.32 32.05
CA ARG A 15 8.33 11.24 31.49
C ARG A 15 7.68 11.65 30.17
N PHE A 16 7.18 12.89 30.08
CA PHE A 16 6.59 13.42 28.85
C PHE A 16 7.63 13.54 27.72
N SER A 17 8.84 14.00 28.03
CA SER A 17 9.94 14.09 27.07
C SER A 17 10.40 12.71 26.58
N ILE A 18 10.47 11.69 27.45
CA ILE A 18 10.80 10.31 27.06
C ILE A 18 9.74 9.72 26.12
N ILE A 19 8.45 10.00 26.38
CA ILE A 19 7.35 9.57 25.50
C ILE A 19 7.43 10.29 24.14
N CYS A 20 7.72 11.59 24.11
CA CYS A 20 7.90 12.34 22.87
C CYS A 20 9.12 11.85 22.06
N THR A 21 10.25 11.54 22.70
CA THR A 21 11.42 11.00 21.98
C THR A 21 11.19 9.59 21.46
N LEU A 22 10.46 8.73 22.18
CA LEU A 22 10.07 7.40 21.68
C LEU A 22 9.12 7.48 20.46
N ALA A 23 8.23 8.48 20.44
CA ALA A 23 7.28 8.68 19.34
C ALA A 23 7.94 9.24 18.05
N ILE A 24 9.04 9.97 18.18
CA ILE A 24 9.80 10.52 17.04
C ILE A 24 10.80 9.50 16.48
N ALA A 25 11.25 8.54 17.29
CA ALA A 25 12.33 7.61 16.95
C ALA A 25 11.87 6.26 16.39
N LEU A 26 10.67 6.16 15.80
CA LEU A 26 10.42 5.10 14.83
C LEU A 26 11.05 5.57 13.52
N PRO A 27 12.25 5.10 13.13
CA PRO A 27 12.60 5.19 11.72
C PRO A 27 11.42 4.58 10.96
N ALA A 28 10.90 5.32 9.98
CA ALA A 28 10.14 4.69 8.92
C ALA A 28 11.07 3.60 8.40
N MET A 29 10.83 2.36 8.82
CA MET A 29 11.67 1.23 8.46
C MET A 29 11.58 1.17 6.94
N ALA A 30 12.60 1.68 6.26
CA ALA A 30 12.74 1.67 4.81
C ALA A 30 13.07 0.23 4.38
N GLY A 31 12.14 -0.67 4.69
CA GLY A 31 12.22 -2.09 4.46
C GLY A 31 10.93 -2.54 3.82
N TRP A 32 11.03 -3.60 3.03
CA TRP A 32 9.87 -4.24 2.44
C TRP A 32 9.03 -4.90 3.53
N VAL A 33 7.79 -4.46 3.68
CA VAL A 33 6.78 -5.15 4.47
C VAL A 33 6.00 -6.03 3.52
N VAL A 34 6.11 -7.36 3.70
CA VAL A 34 5.30 -8.31 2.94
C VAL A 34 3.89 -8.29 3.52
N ILE A 35 2.95 -7.65 2.81
CA ILE A 35 1.54 -7.60 3.21
C ILE A 35 0.77 -8.87 2.82
N GLN A 36 1.26 -9.57 1.79
CA GLN A 36 0.64 -10.77 1.25
C GLN A 36 1.72 -11.61 0.56
N THR A 37 1.82 -12.88 0.95
CA THR A 37 2.83 -13.81 0.41
C THR A 37 2.41 -14.43 -0.91
N SER A 38 1.11 -14.56 -1.15
CA SER A 38 0.54 -15.12 -2.39
C SER A 38 -0.88 -14.63 -2.63
N ASP A 39 -1.28 -14.58 -3.89
CA ASP A 39 -2.65 -14.29 -4.28
C ASP A 39 -3.55 -15.54 -4.18
N PRO A 40 -4.66 -15.52 -3.42
CA PRO A 40 -5.62 -16.62 -3.38
C PRO A 40 -6.20 -17.01 -4.75
N GLY A 41 -6.32 -16.05 -5.67
CA GLY A 41 -6.79 -16.25 -7.04
C GLY A 41 -5.71 -16.72 -8.01
N HIS A 42 -4.48 -16.98 -7.53
CA HIS A 42 -3.36 -17.49 -8.34
C HIS A 42 -3.12 -16.65 -9.61
N ARG A 43 -3.18 -15.32 -9.44
CA ARG A 43 -2.99 -14.37 -10.53
C ARG A 43 -1.51 -14.12 -10.77
N ASP A 44 -1.13 -14.05 -12.03
CA ASP A 44 0.19 -13.62 -12.46
C ASP A 44 0.14 -12.14 -12.81
N TYR A 45 0.73 -11.30 -11.96
CA TYR A 45 0.83 -9.86 -12.20
C TYR A 45 2.03 -9.56 -13.10
N MET A 46 1.75 -8.98 -14.26
CA MET A 46 2.77 -8.78 -15.32
C MET A 46 3.26 -7.34 -15.41
N SER A 47 2.40 -6.37 -15.09
CA SER A 47 2.78 -4.96 -15.14
C SER A 47 1.94 -4.14 -14.17
N ILE A 48 2.56 -3.12 -13.59
CA ILE A 48 1.95 -2.19 -12.65
C ILE A 48 2.38 -0.77 -12.99
N THR A 49 1.46 0.17 -12.89
CA THR A 49 1.73 1.60 -13.11
C THR A 49 0.87 2.46 -12.19
N PHE A 50 1.36 3.64 -11.84
CA PHE A 50 0.63 4.64 -11.05
C PHE A 50 0.49 5.92 -11.86
N THR A 51 -0.75 6.40 -11.98
CA THR A 51 -1.08 7.68 -12.63
C THR A 51 -1.08 8.85 -11.65
N GLY A 52 -1.02 8.56 -10.35
CA GLY A 52 -0.86 9.54 -9.27
C GLY A 52 -0.51 8.85 -7.95
N GLU A 53 -0.34 9.63 -6.88
CA GLU A 53 0.07 9.08 -5.57
C GLU A 53 -0.90 8.05 -5.00
N ASN A 54 -2.18 8.15 -5.34
CA ASN A 54 -3.23 7.26 -4.85
C ASN A 54 -3.81 6.33 -5.92
N THR A 55 -3.63 6.64 -7.20
CA THR A 55 -4.28 5.92 -8.30
C THR A 55 -3.28 5.06 -9.04
N GLY A 56 -3.54 3.76 -9.08
CA GLY A 56 -2.67 2.79 -9.75
C GLY A 56 -3.44 1.63 -10.36
N TRP A 57 -2.76 0.94 -11.26
CA TRP A 57 -3.31 -0.13 -12.09
C TRP A 57 -2.31 -1.27 -12.16
N VAL A 58 -2.82 -2.50 -12.09
CA VAL A 58 -2.04 -3.72 -12.29
C VAL A 58 -2.75 -4.59 -13.32
N VAL A 59 -1.99 -5.22 -14.20
CA VAL A 59 -2.51 -6.11 -15.23
C VAL A 59 -1.78 -7.44 -15.22
N GLY A 60 -2.43 -8.48 -15.76
CA GLY A 60 -1.87 -9.81 -15.76
C GLY A 60 -2.84 -10.88 -16.25
N SER A 61 -2.72 -12.07 -15.65
CA SER A 61 -3.56 -13.22 -15.94
C SER A 61 -4.21 -13.80 -14.67
N ALA A 62 -5.40 -14.37 -14.84
CA ALA A 62 -6.23 -15.03 -13.84
C ALA A 62 -6.84 -16.33 -14.41
N LEU A 63 -5.98 -17.21 -14.95
CA LEU A 63 -6.39 -18.44 -15.67
C LEU A 63 -7.37 -19.34 -14.90
N LEU A 64 -7.33 -19.32 -13.57
CA LEU A 64 -8.18 -20.18 -12.73
C LEU A 64 -9.53 -19.57 -12.38
N ASP A 65 -9.70 -18.25 -12.52
CA ASP A 65 -10.95 -17.55 -12.19
C ASP A 65 -11.97 -17.63 -13.34
N ASP A 66 -11.50 -17.43 -14.57
CA ASP A 66 -12.32 -17.40 -15.79
C ASP A 66 -11.49 -17.89 -16.98
N LEU A 67 -11.66 -19.17 -17.34
CA LEU A 67 -10.93 -19.81 -18.44
C LEU A 67 -11.20 -19.15 -19.80
N ASP A 68 -12.38 -18.54 -19.98
CA ASP A 68 -12.73 -17.85 -21.23
C ASP A 68 -12.16 -16.43 -21.26
N ASN A 69 -11.93 -15.82 -20.11
CA ASN A 69 -11.46 -14.44 -19.98
C ASN A 69 -10.29 -14.34 -18.99
N PRO A 70 -9.11 -14.86 -19.36
CA PRO A 70 -7.99 -14.97 -18.44
C PRO A 70 -7.33 -13.63 -18.11
N GLY A 71 -7.60 -12.55 -18.86
CA GLY A 71 -6.99 -11.25 -18.58
C GLY A 71 -7.45 -10.67 -17.24
N PHE A 72 -6.50 -10.18 -16.44
CA PHE A 72 -6.77 -9.51 -15.17
C PHE A 72 -6.44 -8.03 -15.24
N ILE A 73 -7.36 -7.20 -14.74
CA ILE A 73 -7.12 -5.79 -14.45
C ILE A 73 -7.53 -5.54 -13.00
N GLY A 74 -6.60 -5.01 -12.21
CA GLY A 74 -6.85 -4.49 -10.87
C GLY A 74 -6.51 -3.00 -10.80
N TYR A 75 -7.19 -2.27 -9.92
CA TYR A 75 -6.91 -0.86 -9.68
C TYR A 75 -6.97 -0.52 -8.19
N THR A 76 -6.29 0.55 -7.82
CA THR A 76 -6.25 1.11 -6.47
C THR A 76 -6.54 2.61 -6.50
N MET A 77 -7.16 3.10 -5.44
CA MET A 77 -7.46 4.52 -5.21
C MET A 77 -6.84 5.02 -3.88
N ASP A 78 -6.00 4.22 -3.23
CA ASP A 78 -5.39 4.51 -1.94
C ASP A 78 -3.87 4.28 -1.90
N GLY A 79 -3.23 4.27 -3.07
CA GLY A 79 -1.78 4.10 -3.21
C GLY A 79 -1.34 2.63 -3.08
N GLY A 80 -2.22 1.69 -3.40
CA GLY A 80 -1.93 0.26 -3.39
C GLY A 80 -2.12 -0.41 -2.03
N LYS A 81 -2.78 0.26 -1.06
CA LYS A 81 -3.13 -0.37 0.23
C LYS A 81 -4.28 -1.36 0.04
N THR A 82 -5.24 -1.03 -0.83
CA THR A 82 -6.31 -1.93 -1.26
C THR A 82 -6.43 -1.92 -2.78
N TRP A 83 -6.84 -3.06 -3.33
CA TRP A 83 -6.99 -3.28 -4.77
C TRP A 83 -8.39 -3.82 -5.08
N GLN A 84 -8.96 -3.36 -6.18
CA GLN A 84 -10.26 -3.78 -6.69
C GLN A 84 -10.09 -4.39 -8.07
N LYS A 85 -10.82 -5.49 -8.35
CA LYS A 85 -10.86 -6.11 -9.69
C LYS A 85 -11.78 -5.30 -10.59
N SER A 86 -11.37 -5.10 -11.84
CA SER A 86 -12.22 -4.54 -12.89
C SER A 86 -13.17 -5.61 -13.45
N ASP A 87 -14.38 -5.23 -13.82
CA ASP A 87 -15.38 -6.13 -14.43
C ASP A 87 -15.15 -6.38 -15.93
N VAL A 88 -14.13 -5.76 -16.52
CA VAL A 88 -13.79 -5.93 -17.93
C VAL A 88 -13.33 -7.37 -18.19
N LYS A 89 -13.99 -8.03 -19.14
CA LYS A 89 -13.66 -9.40 -19.57
C LYS A 89 -12.74 -9.39 -20.77
N LEU A 90 -11.59 -10.06 -20.64
CA LEU A 90 -10.56 -10.09 -21.68
C LEU A 90 -10.16 -11.53 -21.97
N ARG A 91 -10.31 -11.93 -23.24
CA ARG A 91 -9.97 -13.27 -23.74
C ARG A 91 -8.47 -13.48 -23.99
N ALA A 92 -7.62 -12.69 -23.32
CA ALA A 92 -6.18 -12.71 -23.48
C ALA A 92 -5.51 -12.20 -22.21
N ASP A 93 -4.31 -12.71 -21.94
CA ASP A 93 -3.46 -12.21 -20.88
C ASP A 93 -2.96 -10.81 -21.20
N LEU A 94 -2.78 -9.99 -20.17
CA LEU A 94 -2.23 -8.66 -20.31
C LEU A 94 -0.77 -8.64 -19.87
N ALA A 95 0.14 -8.48 -20.82
CA ALA A 95 1.58 -8.44 -20.56
C ALA A 95 2.10 -7.07 -20.10
N GLY A 96 1.37 -5.98 -20.38
CA GLY A 96 1.84 -4.62 -20.15
C GLY A 96 0.71 -3.62 -20.02
N ILE A 97 0.96 -2.57 -19.24
CA ILE A 97 0.11 -1.39 -19.13
C ILE A 97 1.00 -0.14 -19.14
N PHE A 98 0.54 0.89 -19.83
CA PHE A 98 1.22 2.18 -19.93
C PHE A 98 0.19 3.31 -19.93
N PHE A 99 0.57 4.44 -19.36
CA PHE A 99 -0.19 5.69 -19.44
C PHE A 99 0.76 6.80 -19.85
N LEU A 100 0.33 7.64 -20.80
CA LEU A 100 1.06 8.84 -21.19
C LEU A 100 0.99 9.91 -20.10
N ASP A 101 -0.18 10.05 -19.49
CA ASP A 101 -0.44 10.92 -18.35
C ASP A 101 -1.61 10.37 -17.51
N ALA A 102 -2.03 11.11 -16.49
CA ALA A 102 -3.06 10.65 -15.56
C ALA A 102 -4.43 10.38 -16.21
N ASN A 103 -4.71 10.96 -17.38
CA ASN A 103 -5.98 10.87 -18.08
C ASN A 103 -5.89 10.16 -19.44
N HIS A 104 -4.68 9.80 -19.91
CA HIS A 104 -4.48 9.18 -21.22
C HIS A 104 -3.59 7.93 -21.11
N GLY A 105 -4.13 6.79 -21.56
CA GLY A 105 -3.45 5.49 -21.65
C GLY A 105 -3.82 4.75 -22.93
#